data_AF-A0A9X6ZYU2-F1
#
_entry.id   AF-A0A9X6ZYU2-F1
#
_cell.length_a   1.000
_cell.length_b   1.000
_cell.length_c   1.000
_cell.angle_alpha   90.00
_cell.angle_beta   90.00
_cell.angle_gamma   90.00
#
_symmetry.space_group_name_H-M   'P 1'
#
loop_
_entity.id
_entity.type
_entity.pdbx_description
1 polymer ?
#
loop_
_entity_poly.entity_id
_entity_poly.type
_entity_poly.pdbx_seq_one_letter_code
_entity_poly.pdbx_strand_id
1 'polypeptide(L)'
;MVLKNKRMRNICSVCICMMSLLAIPIHTSADTVTSKQQCHSTNPLDFHSMCKSEAAEWGNKLFNLWNKLTPQVEKDAIRGYTAMDYSWINGYLRSDYYDVLDQEKIEKSIKQIDRAFSRVRLHDDIIVYRRVSESAFGLPKNSLVTYAVTENDPVNNTSKIDMESLEFFKNRFQGKYKKDPAYISTSIVKDAAEGFSEAPILMKIHVPKGVPAIYVDPLSNVPGEMELLLPRNRAYKVTNISPVIEKDKEYIMVNVEILDISSNYRNKRATDIIYEDSLPSLSK
;
A
#
# COMPACT_ATOMS: atom_id res chain seq x y z
N MET A 1 43.89 -83.36 -71.50
CA MET A 1 45.33 -83.58 -71.27
C MET A 1 45.68 -82.94 -69.93
N VAL A 2 46.31 -83.73 -69.06
CA VAL A 2 46.74 -83.53 -67.65
C VAL A 2 47.39 -82.13 -67.42
N LEU A 3 47.21 -81.35 -66.33
CA LEU A 3 47.66 -81.47 -64.92
C LEU A 3 46.90 -80.41 -64.07
N LYS A 4 46.36 -80.69 -62.87
CA LYS A 4 46.94 -80.99 -61.52
C LYS A 4 47.32 -79.74 -60.69
N ASN A 5 46.82 -79.76 -59.43
CA ASN A 5 47.30 -79.12 -58.19
C ASN A 5 47.02 -77.61 -57.98
N LYS A 6 46.87 -77.09 -56.76
CA LYS A 6 46.39 -77.54 -55.43
C LYS A 6 46.46 -76.28 -54.54
N ARG A 7 45.52 -76.18 -53.59
CA ARG A 7 45.65 -75.60 -52.22
C ARG A 7 45.60 -74.07 -51.94
N MET A 8 44.61 -73.77 -51.07
CA MET A 8 44.69 -73.04 -49.77
C MET A 8 44.62 -71.49 -49.78
N ARG A 9 43.50 -70.93 -49.28
CA ARG A 9 43.28 -70.23 -47.96
C ARG A 9 43.99 -68.87 -47.87
N ASN A 10 43.47 -67.74 -47.37
CA ASN A 10 42.36 -67.36 -46.49
C ASN A 10 42.02 -65.86 -46.78
N ILE A 11 40.75 -65.44 -46.84
CA ILE A 11 40.00 -64.64 -45.84
C ILE A 11 40.70 -63.35 -45.35
N CYS A 12 40.17 -62.19 -45.78
CA CYS A 12 39.96 -60.98 -44.97
C CYS A 12 38.98 -60.06 -45.72
N SER A 13 37.71 -60.08 -45.33
CA SER A 13 36.67 -59.20 -45.86
C SER A 13 36.45 -58.03 -44.90
N VAL A 14 36.59 -56.81 -45.42
CA VAL A 14 36.38 -55.56 -44.68
C VAL A 14 34.87 -55.28 -44.62
N CYS A 15 34.30 -55.32 -43.42
CA CYS A 15 32.93 -54.86 -43.14
C CYS A 15 32.92 -53.33 -42.96
N ILE A 16 32.17 -52.63 -43.82
CA ILE A 16 31.85 -51.21 -43.66
C ILE A 16 30.47 -51.13 -42.99
N CYS A 17 30.43 -50.71 -41.72
CA CYS A 17 29.19 -50.45 -40.99
C CYS A 17 28.56 -49.13 -41.44
N MET A 18 27.32 -49.20 -41.94
CA MET A 18 26.40 -48.06 -42.03
C MET A 18 26.00 -47.61 -40.62
N MET A 19 26.31 -46.36 -40.26
CA MET A 19 25.74 -45.71 -39.07
C MET A 19 24.46 -44.98 -39.48
N SER A 20 23.32 -45.52 -39.06
CA SER A 20 22.02 -44.86 -39.13
C SER A 20 21.91 -43.81 -38.03
N LEU A 21 21.67 -42.55 -38.42
CA LEU A 21 21.34 -41.47 -37.50
C LEU A 21 19.89 -41.62 -37.05
N LEU A 22 19.68 -42.18 -35.86
CA LEU A 22 18.42 -42.06 -35.13
C LEU A 22 18.35 -40.66 -34.51
N ALA A 23 17.50 -39.80 -35.05
CA ALA A 23 17.15 -38.54 -34.42
C ALA A 23 16.28 -38.84 -33.19
N ILE A 24 16.82 -38.58 -32.00
CA ILE A 24 16.05 -38.59 -30.75
C ILE A 24 15.23 -37.30 -30.73
N PRO A 25 13.89 -37.35 -30.57
CA PRO A 25 13.13 -36.14 -30.31
C PRO A 25 13.49 -35.64 -28.91
N ILE A 26 14.24 -34.54 -28.85
CA ILE A 26 14.45 -33.78 -27.61
C ILE A 26 13.11 -33.09 -27.31
N HIS A 27 12.23 -33.77 -26.59
CA HIS A 27 11.19 -33.10 -25.81
C HIS A 27 11.87 -32.46 -24.60
N THR A 28 12.58 -31.35 -24.81
CA THR A 28 12.73 -30.36 -23.74
C THR A 28 11.36 -29.72 -23.58
N SER A 29 10.59 -30.16 -22.58
CA SER A 29 9.62 -29.27 -21.99
C SER A 29 10.43 -28.09 -21.46
N ALA A 30 10.42 -27.00 -22.22
CA ALA A 30 10.66 -25.72 -21.60
C ALA A 30 9.56 -25.59 -20.55
N ASP A 31 9.92 -25.81 -19.28
CA ASP A 31 9.15 -25.24 -18.20
C ASP A 31 9.11 -23.75 -18.53
N THR A 32 7.97 -23.30 -19.06
CA THR A 32 7.63 -21.90 -19.04
C THR A 32 7.64 -21.55 -17.56
N VAL A 33 8.76 -21.01 -17.09
CA VAL A 33 8.77 -20.08 -15.98
C VAL A 33 7.86 -18.97 -16.46
N THR A 34 6.58 -19.12 -16.18
CA THR A 34 5.60 -18.06 -16.30
C THR A 34 6.20 -16.95 -15.48
N SER A 35 6.77 -15.94 -16.13
CA SER A 35 7.11 -14.70 -15.44
C SER A 35 5.79 -14.26 -14.84
N LYS A 36 5.57 -14.50 -13.54
CA LYS A 36 4.40 -13.98 -12.84
C LYS A 36 4.45 -12.50 -13.13
N GLN A 37 3.53 -12.02 -13.98
CA GLN A 37 3.50 -10.63 -14.35
C GLN A 37 3.27 -9.87 -13.06
N GLN A 38 4.30 -9.15 -12.62
CA GLN A 38 4.32 -8.45 -11.35
C GLN A 38 3.12 -7.51 -11.32
N CYS A 39 2.20 -7.72 -10.39
CA CYS A 39 0.93 -7.01 -10.42
C CYS A 39 1.06 -5.56 -9.87
N HIS A 40 2.25 -5.22 -9.35
CA HIS A 40 2.60 -3.95 -8.72
C HIS A 40 3.73 -3.22 -9.46
N SER A 41 3.77 -1.90 -9.31
CA SER A 41 4.93 -1.09 -9.72
C SER A 41 6.00 -1.13 -8.63
N THR A 42 7.28 -0.98 -9.00
CA THR A 42 8.41 -1.05 -8.05
C THR A 42 9.06 0.29 -7.71
N ASN A 43 8.76 1.35 -8.45
CA ASN A 43 9.33 2.68 -8.21
C ASN A 43 8.35 3.81 -8.59
N PRO A 44 7.49 4.26 -7.67
CA PRO A 44 7.35 3.79 -6.28
C PRO A 44 6.71 2.39 -6.22
N LEU A 45 6.88 1.70 -5.09
CA LEU A 45 6.17 0.47 -4.78
C LEU A 45 4.66 0.77 -4.72
N ASP A 46 3.86 0.19 -5.62
CA ASP A 46 2.42 0.49 -5.70
C ASP A 46 1.62 -0.79 -5.93
N PHE A 47 0.92 -1.26 -4.89
CA PHE A 47 0.10 -2.47 -4.94
C PHE A 47 -1.36 -2.12 -5.26
N HIS A 48 -1.80 -2.51 -6.46
CA HIS A 48 -3.22 -2.42 -6.85
C HIS A 48 -4.06 -3.52 -6.19
N SER A 49 -5.39 -3.40 -6.25
CA SER A 49 -6.33 -4.28 -5.54
C SER A 49 -6.16 -5.79 -5.80
N MET A 50 -5.64 -6.17 -6.97
CA MET A 50 -5.34 -7.57 -7.31
C MET A 50 -4.06 -8.13 -6.66
N CYS A 51 -3.27 -7.29 -5.98
CA CYS A 51 -1.96 -7.62 -5.43
C CYS A 51 -1.94 -8.01 -3.96
N LYS A 52 -3.08 -8.37 -3.36
CA LYS A 52 -3.16 -8.64 -1.92
C LYS A 52 -2.13 -9.69 -1.45
N SER A 53 -1.87 -10.74 -2.23
CA SER A 53 -0.86 -11.75 -1.87
C SER A 53 0.56 -11.17 -1.83
N GLU A 54 0.99 -10.48 -2.88
CA GLU A 54 2.34 -9.90 -2.98
C GLU A 54 2.55 -8.77 -1.94
N ALA A 55 1.52 -7.97 -1.72
CA ALA A 55 1.51 -6.91 -0.71
C ALA A 55 1.59 -7.49 0.71
N ALA A 56 0.86 -8.57 1.00
CA ALA A 56 0.93 -9.25 2.29
C ALA A 56 2.32 -9.84 2.54
N GLU A 57 2.94 -10.46 1.54
CA GLU A 57 4.31 -10.95 1.64
C GLU A 57 5.31 -9.83 1.92
N TRP A 58 5.19 -8.70 1.21
CA TRP A 58 6.02 -7.52 1.46
C TRP A 58 5.81 -6.96 2.87
N GLY A 59 4.55 -6.74 3.28
CA GLY A 59 4.21 -6.21 4.59
C GLY A 59 4.68 -7.12 5.73
N ASN A 60 4.52 -8.43 5.58
CA ASN A 60 4.99 -9.42 6.56
C ASN A 60 6.51 -9.41 6.72
N LYS A 61 7.29 -9.15 5.66
CA LYS A 61 8.75 -8.97 5.79
C LYS A 61 9.09 -7.75 6.66
N LEU A 62 8.40 -6.62 6.42
CA LEU A 62 8.57 -5.40 7.22
C LEU A 62 8.16 -5.63 8.69
N PHE A 63 7.00 -6.25 8.90
CA PHE A 63 6.48 -6.56 10.24
C PHE A 63 7.39 -7.52 10.99
N ASN A 64 7.90 -8.59 10.36
CA ASN A 64 8.77 -9.55 11.03
C ASN A 64 10.06 -8.91 11.55
N LEU A 65 10.65 -8.00 10.77
CA LEU A 65 11.81 -7.22 11.21
C LEU A 65 11.44 -6.32 12.39
N TRP A 66 10.36 -5.56 12.27
CA TRP A 66 9.89 -4.68 13.33
C TRP A 66 9.56 -5.46 14.62
N ASN A 67 8.85 -6.57 14.51
CA ASN A 67 8.44 -7.42 15.63
C ASN A 67 9.66 -8.00 16.38
N LYS A 68 10.74 -8.36 15.66
CA LYS A 68 11.98 -8.84 16.28
C LYS A 68 12.70 -7.75 17.09
N LEU A 69 12.63 -6.50 16.63
CA LEU A 69 13.35 -5.36 17.22
C LEU A 69 12.58 -4.61 18.31
N THR A 70 11.28 -4.86 18.43
CA THR A 70 10.38 -4.08 19.29
C THR A 70 10.12 -4.78 20.63
N PRO A 71 10.25 -4.09 21.78
CA PRO A 71 9.83 -4.60 23.09
C PRO A 71 8.32 -4.86 23.17
N GLN A 72 7.89 -5.82 24.01
CA GLN A 72 6.48 -6.19 24.12
C GLN A 72 5.56 -5.02 24.50
N VAL A 73 6.01 -4.13 25.41
CA VAL A 73 5.24 -2.96 25.85
C VAL A 73 4.94 -1.96 24.71
N GLU A 74 5.85 -1.86 23.73
CA GLU A 74 5.66 -1.03 22.53
C GLU A 74 4.68 -1.72 21.57
N LYS A 75 4.76 -3.05 21.42
CA LYS A 75 3.81 -3.84 20.61
C LYS A 75 2.39 -3.77 21.14
N ASP A 76 2.23 -3.86 22.45
CA ASP A 76 0.92 -3.82 23.11
C ASP A 76 0.27 -2.45 22.91
N ALA A 77 1.05 -1.36 22.93
CA ALA A 77 0.54 -0.02 22.64
C ALA A 77 0.08 0.12 21.18
N ILE A 78 0.83 -0.41 20.21
CA ILE A 78 0.39 -0.45 18.80
C ILE A 78 -0.88 -1.30 18.65
N ARG A 79 -0.94 -2.46 19.31
CA ARG A 79 -2.13 -3.33 19.28
C ARG A 79 -3.37 -2.61 19.85
N GLY A 80 -3.21 -1.91 20.98
CA GLY A 80 -4.26 -1.09 21.56
C GLY A 80 -4.74 0.00 20.60
N TYR A 81 -3.79 0.70 19.96
CA TYR A 81 -4.10 1.70 18.93
C TYR A 81 -4.91 1.11 17.78
N THR A 82 -4.55 -0.06 17.25
CA THR A 82 -5.34 -0.69 16.16
C THR A 82 -6.77 -1.11 16.55
N ALA A 83 -7.13 -1.09 17.83
CA ALA A 83 -8.47 -1.41 18.33
C ALA A 83 -9.27 -0.16 18.68
N MET A 84 -9.53 0.10 19.96
CA MET A 84 -10.35 1.21 20.40
C MET A 84 -9.54 2.45 20.79
N ASP A 85 -8.23 2.31 21.03
CA ASP A 85 -7.44 3.42 21.57
C ASP A 85 -7.13 4.50 20.52
N TYR A 86 -7.23 4.21 19.21
CA TYR A 86 -6.95 5.22 18.18
C TYR A 86 -7.82 6.47 18.33
N SER A 87 -9.10 6.33 18.70
CA SER A 87 -10.03 7.45 18.74
C SER A 87 -9.66 8.43 19.87
N TRP A 88 -9.31 7.89 21.03
CA TRP A 88 -8.82 8.65 22.18
C TRP A 88 -7.46 9.27 21.90
N ILE A 89 -6.52 8.51 21.35
CA ILE A 89 -5.16 8.96 21.06
C ILE A 89 -5.15 10.04 19.98
N ASN A 90 -5.81 9.79 18.83
CA ASN A 90 -5.86 10.77 17.74
C ASN A 90 -6.78 11.93 18.07
N GLY A 91 -7.80 11.74 18.91
CA GLY A 91 -8.60 12.82 19.48
C GLY A 91 -7.72 13.76 20.31
N TYR A 92 -6.99 13.21 21.28
CA TYR A 92 -6.04 13.95 22.11
C TYR A 92 -4.97 14.68 21.30
N LEU A 93 -4.41 14.03 20.27
CA LEU A 93 -3.41 14.67 19.41
C LEU A 93 -3.96 15.83 18.57
N ARG A 94 -5.29 15.91 18.38
CA ARG A 94 -5.96 16.95 17.58
C ARG A 94 -6.67 18.02 18.42
N SER A 95 -6.82 17.83 19.73
CA SER A 95 -7.54 18.75 20.62
C SER A 95 -6.67 19.29 21.73
N ASP A 96 -7.07 20.45 22.28
CA ASP A 96 -6.40 21.09 23.42
C ASP A 96 -7.06 20.76 24.79
N TYR A 97 -8.10 19.92 24.82
CA TYR A 97 -8.87 19.61 26.03
C TYR A 97 -9.16 18.12 26.18
N TYR A 98 -8.85 17.56 27.35
CA TYR A 98 -9.12 16.18 27.77
C TYR A 98 -9.23 16.07 29.30
N ASP A 99 -9.88 15.02 29.81
CA ASP A 99 -9.87 14.68 31.24
C ASP A 99 -8.44 14.30 31.69
N VAL A 100 -8.03 14.79 32.86
CA VAL A 100 -6.67 14.61 33.41
C VAL A 100 -6.32 13.13 33.61
N LEU A 101 -7.27 12.29 34.02
CA LEU A 101 -7.01 10.86 34.26
C LEU A 101 -6.80 10.10 32.95
N ASP A 102 -7.52 10.49 31.90
CA ASP A 102 -7.34 9.92 30.56
C ASP A 102 -6.04 10.42 29.92
N GLN A 103 -5.62 11.66 30.22
CA GLN A 103 -4.41 12.26 29.68
C GLN A 103 -3.14 11.45 30.03
N GLU A 104 -2.92 11.05 31.28
CA GLU A 104 -1.69 10.32 31.66
C GLU A 104 -1.58 8.98 30.90
N LYS A 105 -2.69 8.24 30.81
CA LYS A 105 -2.75 6.96 30.09
C LYS A 105 -2.50 7.16 28.59
N ILE A 106 -3.13 8.16 27.97
CA ILE A 106 -2.97 8.49 26.55
C ILE A 106 -1.53 8.91 26.26
N GLU A 107 -0.94 9.80 27.07
CA GLU A 107 0.45 10.24 26.90
C GLU A 107 1.45 9.09 27.05
N LYS A 108 1.21 8.18 28.00
CA LYS A 108 2.02 6.98 28.17
C LYS A 108 1.94 6.10 26.92
N SER A 109 0.75 5.90 26.37
CA SER A 109 0.54 5.15 25.13
C SER A 109 1.27 5.80 23.95
N ILE A 110 1.11 7.12 23.76
CA ILE A 110 1.80 7.90 22.73
C ILE A 110 3.32 7.72 22.83
N LYS A 111 3.90 7.79 24.03
CA LYS A 111 5.35 7.58 24.24
C LYS A 111 5.80 6.19 23.81
N GLN A 112 5.00 5.14 24.02
CA GLN A 112 5.34 3.79 23.57
C GLN A 112 5.20 3.64 22.05
N ILE A 113 4.14 4.21 21.46
CA ILE A 113 3.93 4.19 20.01
C ILE A 113 5.06 4.96 19.29
N ASP A 114 5.43 6.15 19.78
CA ASP A 114 6.54 6.94 19.22
C ASP A 114 7.86 6.16 19.24
N ARG A 115 8.14 5.42 20.32
CA ARG A 115 9.33 4.55 20.43
C ARG A 115 9.28 3.38 19.45
N ALA A 116 8.10 2.81 19.23
CA ALA A 116 7.90 1.73 18.27
C ALA A 116 8.29 2.12 16.83
N PHE A 117 8.15 3.40 16.47
CA PHE A 117 8.59 3.91 15.16
C PHE A 117 10.11 4.04 15.02
N SER A 118 10.89 3.95 16.09
CA SER A 118 12.35 4.08 16.00
C SER A 118 13.05 2.87 15.34
N ARG A 119 12.33 1.77 15.12
CA ARG A 119 12.88 0.44 14.83
C ARG A 119 13.14 0.18 13.35
N VAL A 120 12.20 0.55 12.50
CA VAL A 120 12.20 0.21 11.07
C VAL A 120 11.81 1.43 10.24
N ARG A 121 12.45 1.56 9.08
CA ARG A 121 12.21 2.61 8.09
C ARG A 121 11.95 1.95 6.74
N LEU A 122 11.18 2.62 5.89
CA LEU A 122 10.94 2.19 4.52
C LEU A 122 12.26 2.17 3.74
N HIS A 123 12.51 1.09 3.00
CA HIS A 123 13.68 0.96 2.14
C HIS A 123 13.45 1.65 0.79
N ASP A 124 12.24 1.54 0.26
CA ASP A 124 11.82 2.08 -1.03
C ASP A 124 10.66 3.05 -0.82
N ASP A 125 10.47 3.93 -1.79
CA ASP A 125 9.26 4.75 -1.88
C ASP A 125 8.04 3.84 -2.05
N ILE A 126 6.92 4.18 -1.41
CA ILE A 126 5.69 3.40 -1.47
C ILE A 126 4.46 4.28 -1.66
N ILE A 127 3.49 3.78 -2.40
CA ILE A 127 2.13 4.30 -2.45
C ILE A 127 1.27 3.56 -1.43
N VAL A 128 0.58 4.33 -0.59
CA VAL A 128 -0.43 3.83 0.34
C VAL A 128 -1.76 4.54 0.09
N TYR A 129 -2.83 3.92 0.57
CA TYR A 129 -4.19 4.30 0.23
C TYR A 129 -5.02 4.58 1.48
N ARG A 130 -5.89 5.59 1.42
CA ARG A 130 -6.90 5.84 2.45
C ARG A 130 -8.18 6.36 1.81
N ARG A 131 -9.30 5.74 2.14
CA ARG A 131 -10.64 6.20 1.74
C ARG A 131 -11.19 7.18 2.78
N VAL A 132 -11.79 8.27 2.33
CA VAL A 132 -12.47 9.25 3.18
C VAL A 132 -13.77 9.75 2.52
N SER A 133 -14.70 10.23 3.33
CA SER A 133 -15.92 10.91 2.88
C SER A 133 -15.71 12.41 2.72
N GLU A 134 -16.67 13.07 2.09
CA GLU A 134 -16.69 14.53 1.92
C GLU A 134 -16.63 15.26 3.27
N SER A 135 -17.23 14.68 4.32
CA SER A 135 -17.19 15.24 5.68
C SER A 135 -15.78 15.37 6.25
N ALA A 136 -14.81 14.55 5.81
CA ALA A 136 -13.42 14.70 6.23
C ALA A 136 -12.82 16.03 5.74
N PHE A 137 -13.32 16.57 4.63
CA PHE A 137 -12.97 17.88 4.08
C PHE A 137 -13.92 19.00 4.55
N GLY A 138 -14.79 18.73 5.53
CA GLY A 138 -15.80 19.67 6.01
C GLY A 138 -16.94 19.92 5.03
N LEU A 139 -17.17 19.00 4.08
CA LEU A 139 -18.21 19.12 3.07
C LEU A 139 -19.43 18.24 3.42
N PRO A 140 -20.65 18.62 3.00
CA PRO A 140 -21.84 17.79 3.18
C PRO A 140 -21.70 16.44 2.47
N LYS A 141 -22.30 15.40 3.05
CA LYS A 141 -22.36 14.07 2.42
C LYS A 141 -23.03 14.16 1.04
N ASN A 142 -22.51 13.42 0.07
CA ASN A 142 -22.97 13.37 -1.32
C ASN A 142 -22.85 14.71 -2.09
N SER A 143 -22.07 15.68 -1.58
CA SER A 143 -21.86 16.96 -2.26
C SER A 143 -20.87 16.88 -3.42
N LEU A 144 -19.97 15.88 -3.41
CA LEU A 144 -18.99 15.69 -4.48
C LEU A 144 -19.35 14.51 -5.38
N VAL A 145 -19.83 13.42 -4.77
CA VAL A 145 -20.23 12.21 -5.48
C VAL A 145 -21.61 11.82 -5.02
N THR A 146 -22.56 11.80 -5.94
CA THR A 146 -23.92 11.33 -5.69
C THR A 146 -24.00 9.83 -5.90
N TYR A 147 -24.86 9.16 -5.14
CA TYR A 147 -25.14 7.74 -5.29
C TYR A 147 -26.60 7.61 -5.70
N ALA A 148 -26.85 7.18 -6.94
CA ALA A 148 -28.19 6.88 -7.40
C ALA A 148 -28.50 5.42 -7.06
N VAL A 149 -29.44 5.23 -6.13
CA VAL A 149 -30.09 3.92 -5.93
C VAL A 149 -31.19 3.84 -6.98
N THR A 150 -31.02 2.99 -7.99
CA THR A 150 -32.13 2.70 -8.91
C THR A 150 -33.10 1.75 -8.22
N GLU A 151 -34.38 2.11 -8.12
CA GLU A 151 -35.42 1.28 -7.47
C GLU A 151 -35.51 -0.14 -8.06
N ASN A 152 -35.12 -0.30 -9.33
CA ASN A 152 -35.15 -1.57 -10.06
C ASN A 152 -33.84 -2.38 -9.99
N ASP A 153 -32.78 -1.82 -9.41
CA ASP A 153 -31.49 -2.50 -9.22
C ASP A 153 -30.83 -1.96 -7.93
N PRO A 154 -31.25 -2.47 -6.75
CA PRO A 154 -30.69 -2.06 -5.47
C PRO A 154 -29.25 -2.57 -5.24
N VAL A 155 -28.70 -3.35 -6.17
CA VAL A 155 -27.34 -3.91 -6.11
C VAL A 155 -26.35 -3.02 -6.88
N ASN A 156 -26.78 -2.39 -7.98
CA ASN A 156 -25.96 -1.46 -8.76
C ASN A 156 -26.23 0.01 -8.38
N ASN A 157 -25.61 0.46 -7.29
CA ASN A 157 -25.51 1.90 -7.03
C ASN A 157 -24.52 2.53 -8.02
N THR A 158 -25.04 3.32 -8.96
CA THR A 158 -24.19 4.12 -9.85
C THR A 158 -23.76 5.36 -9.09
N SER A 159 -22.43 5.55 -8.97
CA SER A 159 -21.87 6.77 -8.39
C SER A 159 -21.60 7.77 -9.50
N LYS A 160 -21.90 9.04 -9.25
CA LYS A 160 -21.73 10.12 -10.22
C LYS A 160 -21.05 11.33 -9.59
N ILE A 161 -19.93 11.75 -10.17
CA ILE A 161 -19.21 12.95 -9.75
C ILE A 161 -19.97 14.20 -10.23
N ASP A 162 -20.17 15.15 -9.33
CA ASP A 162 -20.60 16.50 -9.67
C ASP A 162 -19.39 17.33 -10.13
N MET A 163 -19.32 17.64 -11.42
CA MET A 163 -18.12 18.25 -12.02
C MET A 163 -17.90 19.71 -11.60
N GLU A 164 -18.97 20.44 -11.28
CA GLU A 164 -18.87 21.81 -10.75
C GLU A 164 -18.29 21.79 -9.33
N SER A 165 -18.83 20.94 -8.46
CA SER A 165 -18.34 20.73 -7.09
C SER A 165 -16.92 20.19 -7.06
N LEU A 166 -16.55 19.31 -8.00
CA LEU A 166 -15.16 18.87 -8.19
C LEU A 166 -14.21 20.04 -8.50
N GLU A 167 -14.63 20.99 -9.35
CA GLU A 167 -13.79 22.14 -9.67
C GLU A 167 -13.62 23.08 -8.48
N PHE A 168 -14.69 23.32 -7.70
CA PHE A 168 -14.58 24.02 -6.41
C PHE A 168 -13.66 23.30 -5.43
N PHE A 169 -13.77 21.98 -5.34
CA PHE A 169 -12.94 21.13 -4.49
C PHE A 169 -11.45 21.23 -4.87
N LYS A 170 -11.15 21.17 -6.17
CA LYS A 170 -9.79 21.38 -6.71
C LYS A 170 -9.24 22.74 -6.35
N ASN A 171 -10.01 23.81 -6.59
CA ASN A 171 -9.60 25.18 -6.29
C ASN A 171 -9.33 25.41 -4.80
N ARG A 172 -10.10 24.74 -3.93
CA ARG A 172 -9.94 24.84 -2.48
C ARG A 172 -8.71 24.09 -1.96
N PHE A 173 -8.49 22.86 -2.41
CA PHE A 173 -7.57 21.93 -1.73
C PHE A 173 -6.31 21.56 -2.52
N GLN A 174 -6.31 21.67 -3.85
CA GLN A 174 -5.13 21.31 -4.64
C GLN A 174 -3.97 22.28 -4.35
N GLY A 175 -2.76 21.72 -4.21
CA GLY A 175 -1.56 22.48 -3.88
C GLY A 175 -1.45 22.92 -2.41
N LYS A 176 -2.46 22.63 -1.58
CA LYS A 176 -2.46 22.98 -0.15
C LYS A 176 -1.65 21.98 0.68
N TYR A 177 -1.23 22.43 1.85
CA TYR A 177 -0.40 21.71 2.79
C TYR A 177 -1.17 21.49 4.09
N LYS A 178 -1.03 20.32 4.72
CA LYS A 178 -1.54 20.07 6.08
C LYS A 178 -0.38 19.65 6.97
N LYS A 179 -0.38 20.13 8.21
CA LYS A 179 0.38 19.53 9.30
C LYS A 179 -0.60 18.72 10.15
N ASP A 180 -0.39 17.41 10.20
CA ASP A 180 -1.25 16.48 10.92
C ASP A 180 -0.55 16.04 12.22
N PRO A 181 -1.09 16.43 13.38
CA PRO A 181 -0.51 16.06 14.67
C PRO A 181 -0.81 14.61 15.07
N ALA A 182 -1.77 13.94 14.40
CA ALA A 182 -2.16 12.56 14.68
C ALA A 182 -1.31 11.54 13.91
N TYR A 183 -1.41 10.26 14.30
CA TYR A 183 -0.82 9.16 13.50
C TYR A 183 -1.61 8.98 12.19
N ILE A 184 -0.94 8.50 11.15
CA ILE A 184 -1.54 8.36 9.82
C ILE A 184 -1.79 6.88 9.53
N SER A 185 -3.05 6.51 9.34
CA SER A 185 -3.51 5.13 9.12
C SER A 185 -3.91 4.93 7.67
N THR A 186 -3.19 4.04 6.99
CA THR A 186 -3.29 3.81 5.53
C THR A 186 -3.20 2.33 5.21
N SER A 187 -3.67 1.90 4.05
CA SER A 187 -3.53 0.54 3.52
C SER A 187 -2.45 0.49 2.45
N ILE A 188 -1.61 -0.55 2.45
CA ILE A 188 -0.61 -0.74 1.37
C ILE A 188 -1.24 -1.19 0.04
N VAL A 189 -2.50 -1.63 0.07
CA VAL A 189 -3.27 -2.04 -1.11
C VAL A 189 -4.49 -1.13 -1.26
N LYS A 190 -4.78 -0.70 -2.49
CA LYS A 190 -6.02 0.01 -2.81
C LYS A 190 -7.25 -0.85 -2.46
N ASP A 191 -8.15 -0.29 -1.66
CA ASP A 191 -9.42 -0.92 -1.25
C ASP A 191 -9.20 -2.32 -0.62
N ALA A 192 -8.23 -2.40 0.30
CA ALA A 192 -7.84 -3.64 0.99
C ALA A 192 -9.02 -4.29 1.76
N ALA A 193 -9.81 -3.48 2.46
CA ALA A 193 -10.97 -3.90 3.24
C ALA A 193 -12.27 -3.26 2.72
N GLU A 194 -13.32 -4.08 2.58
CA GLU A 194 -14.63 -3.67 2.03
C GLU A 194 -15.30 -2.56 2.87
N GLY A 195 -15.11 -2.55 4.19
CA GLY A 195 -15.70 -1.55 5.08
C GLY A 195 -15.29 -0.10 4.77
N PHE A 196 -14.18 0.11 4.04
CA PHE A 196 -13.70 1.44 3.68
C PHE A 196 -13.82 1.73 2.18
N SER A 197 -14.07 0.74 1.33
CA SER A 197 -14.03 0.91 -0.13
C SER A 197 -15.12 1.84 -0.67
N GLU A 198 -16.19 2.06 0.10
CA GLU A 198 -17.36 2.83 -0.36
C GLU A 198 -17.22 4.34 -0.27
N ALA A 199 -16.21 4.86 0.43
CA ALA A 199 -16.02 6.30 0.53
C ALA A 199 -15.64 6.92 -0.83
N PRO A 200 -16.22 8.08 -1.19
CA PRO A 200 -16.11 8.65 -2.54
C PRO A 200 -14.76 9.29 -2.85
N ILE A 201 -13.89 9.46 -1.85
CA ILE A 201 -12.58 10.08 -2.03
C ILE A 201 -11.49 9.06 -1.67
N LEU A 202 -10.61 8.78 -2.63
CA LEU A 202 -9.43 7.95 -2.45
C LEU A 202 -8.19 8.82 -2.36
N MET A 203 -7.58 8.88 -1.18
CA MET A 203 -6.27 9.47 -0.95
C MET A 203 -5.21 8.47 -1.44
N LYS A 204 -4.50 8.80 -2.53
CA LYS A 204 -3.34 8.06 -3.04
C LYS A 204 -2.07 8.75 -2.55
N ILE A 205 -1.42 8.18 -1.57
CA ILE A 205 -0.39 8.85 -0.76
C ILE A 205 0.97 8.28 -1.10
N HIS A 206 1.87 9.10 -1.64
CA HIS A 206 3.28 8.78 -1.80
C HIS A 206 4.02 9.01 -0.47
N VAL A 207 4.73 7.98 -0.02
CA VAL A 207 5.56 7.99 1.17
C VAL A 207 7.01 7.74 0.73
N PRO A 208 7.92 8.71 0.95
CA PRO A 208 9.30 8.55 0.53
C PRO A 208 10.02 7.51 1.36
N LYS A 209 11.02 6.86 0.76
CA LYS A 209 11.98 6.00 1.46
C LYS A 209 12.58 6.70 2.68
N GLY A 210 12.94 5.93 3.69
CA GLY A 210 13.52 6.43 4.94
C GLY A 210 12.48 6.87 5.98
N VAL A 211 11.22 7.08 5.61
CA VAL A 211 10.14 7.32 6.56
C VAL A 211 9.95 6.10 7.47
N PRO A 212 9.94 6.28 8.81
CA PRO A 212 9.51 5.23 9.73
C PRO A 212 8.08 4.78 9.44
N ALA A 213 7.84 3.48 9.44
CA ALA A 213 6.53 2.90 9.20
C ALA A 213 6.41 1.54 9.90
N ILE A 214 5.18 1.16 10.24
CA ILE A 214 4.89 -0.14 10.86
C ILE A 214 3.76 -0.79 10.06
N TYR A 215 4.01 -1.97 9.49
CA TYR A 215 2.94 -2.80 8.95
C TYR A 215 2.27 -3.51 10.12
N VAL A 216 1.04 -3.12 10.47
CA VAL A 216 0.39 -3.54 11.72
C VAL A 216 -0.61 -4.67 11.54
N ASP A 217 -0.96 -5.02 10.29
CA ASP A 217 -1.97 -6.03 9.98
C ASP A 217 -1.79 -7.36 10.75
N PRO A 218 -0.57 -7.94 10.90
CA PRO A 218 -0.40 -9.22 11.60
C PRO A 218 -0.57 -9.15 13.12
N LEU A 219 -0.51 -7.96 13.71
CA LEU A 219 -0.68 -7.75 15.16
C LEU A 219 -2.04 -7.13 15.52
N SER A 220 -2.73 -6.58 14.51
CA SER A 220 -3.97 -5.81 14.64
C SER A 220 -5.09 -6.66 15.23
N ASN A 221 -5.93 -6.03 16.06
CA ASN A 221 -7.19 -6.65 16.51
C ASN A 221 -8.27 -6.64 15.42
N VAL A 222 -8.07 -5.86 14.36
CA VAL A 222 -8.92 -5.78 13.17
C VAL A 222 -8.03 -6.05 11.94
N PRO A 223 -7.65 -7.31 11.68
CA PRO A 223 -6.79 -7.66 10.55
C PRO A 223 -7.58 -7.57 9.23
N GLY A 224 -6.85 -7.49 8.11
CA GLY A 224 -7.42 -7.45 6.75
C GLY A 224 -7.44 -6.06 6.12
N GLU A 225 -7.10 -5.02 6.88
CA GLU A 225 -6.93 -3.66 6.37
C GLU A 225 -5.59 -3.47 5.64
N MET A 226 -4.65 -4.42 5.81
CA MET A 226 -3.29 -4.32 5.28
C MET A 226 -2.63 -2.99 5.68
N GLU A 227 -2.83 -2.61 6.94
CA GLU A 227 -2.51 -1.28 7.42
C GLU A 227 -1.00 -1.06 7.53
N LEU A 228 -0.52 0.02 6.89
CA LEU A 228 0.76 0.66 7.16
C LEU A 228 0.50 1.93 7.96
N LEU A 229 0.92 1.90 9.22
CA LEU A 229 0.84 3.04 10.11
C LEU A 229 2.08 3.91 9.94
N LEU A 230 1.90 5.23 9.80
CA LEU A 230 2.98 6.23 9.76
C LEU A 230 2.98 7.07 11.05
N PRO A 231 4.15 7.58 11.48
CA PRO A 231 4.26 8.32 12.71
C PRO A 231 3.55 9.66 12.62
N ARG A 232 3.16 10.16 13.79
CA ARG A 232 2.46 11.43 13.96
C ARG A 232 3.31 12.67 13.65
N ASN A 233 2.66 13.84 13.66
CA ASN A 233 3.29 15.15 13.47
C ASN A 233 4.00 15.26 12.10
N ARG A 234 3.32 14.81 11.05
CA ARG A 234 3.81 14.88 9.67
C ARG A 234 3.09 15.95 8.88
N ALA A 235 3.81 16.53 7.92
CA ALA A 235 3.22 17.39 6.92
C ALA A 235 2.98 16.59 5.64
N TYR A 236 1.89 16.93 4.94
CA TYR A 236 1.62 16.42 3.60
C TYR A 236 1.17 17.55 2.68
N LYS A 237 1.31 17.32 1.37
CA LYS A 237 0.80 18.21 0.32
C LYS A 237 -0.20 17.47 -0.56
N VAL A 238 -1.32 18.12 -0.90
CA VAL A 238 -2.19 17.65 -1.98
C VAL A 238 -1.60 18.08 -3.31
N THR A 239 -1.10 17.14 -4.10
CA THR A 239 -0.38 17.43 -5.36
C THR A 239 -1.32 17.50 -6.56
N ASN A 240 -2.36 16.67 -6.60
CA ASN A 240 -3.33 16.63 -7.68
C ASN A 240 -4.67 16.07 -7.19
N ILE A 241 -5.77 16.56 -7.78
CA ILE A 241 -7.11 16.05 -7.56
C ILE A 241 -7.75 15.77 -8.93
N SER A 242 -8.23 14.54 -9.13
CA SER A 242 -8.76 14.09 -10.42
C SER A 242 -9.98 13.17 -10.27
N PRO A 243 -10.93 13.20 -11.21
CA PRO A 243 -11.99 12.21 -11.26
C PRO A 243 -11.43 10.86 -11.71
N VAL A 244 -12.00 9.76 -11.20
CA VAL A 244 -11.72 8.40 -11.65
C VAL A 244 -13.03 7.70 -11.93
N ILE A 245 -13.10 7.04 -13.09
CA ILE A 245 -14.24 6.23 -13.53
C ILE A 245 -13.73 4.81 -13.69
N GLU A 246 -14.13 3.91 -12.80
CA GLU A 246 -13.78 2.50 -12.82
C GLU A 246 -15.04 1.66 -12.86
N LYS A 247 -15.35 1.09 -14.04
CA LYS A 247 -16.63 0.40 -14.30
C LYS A 247 -17.78 1.36 -13.97
N ASP A 248 -18.67 0.97 -13.06
CA ASP A 248 -19.84 1.74 -12.62
C ASP A 248 -19.57 2.62 -11.38
N LYS A 249 -18.29 2.73 -10.97
CA LYS A 249 -17.87 3.52 -9.81
C LYS A 249 -17.10 4.76 -10.23
N GLU A 250 -17.70 5.92 -10.01
CA GLU A 250 -17.03 7.21 -10.09
C GLU A 250 -16.60 7.67 -8.69
N TYR A 251 -15.33 8.06 -8.55
CA TYR A 251 -14.79 8.56 -7.28
C TYR A 251 -13.70 9.61 -7.54
N ILE A 252 -13.38 10.40 -6.52
CA ILE A 252 -12.34 11.42 -6.59
C ILE A 252 -11.02 10.82 -6.08
N MET A 253 -9.96 10.89 -6.88
CA MET A 253 -8.61 10.57 -6.44
C MET A 253 -7.88 11.84 -6.03
N VAL A 254 -7.34 11.84 -4.82
CA VAL A 254 -6.52 12.92 -4.25
C VAL A 254 -5.10 12.38 -4.10
N ASN A 255 -4.20 12.82 -4.95
CA ASN A 255 -2.78 12.49 -4.84
C ASN A 255 -2.15 13.33 -3.74
N VAL A 256 -1.45 12.67 -2.83
CA VAL A 256 -0.82 13.26 -1.66
C VAL A 256 0.65 12.88 -1.59
N GLU A 257 1.49 13.81 -1.17
CA GLU A 257 2.91 13.55 -0.89
C GLU A 257 3.19 13.77 0.60
N ILE A 258 3.68 12.73 1.29
CA ILE A 258 4.21 12.87 2.65
C ILE A 258 5.54 13.62 2.56
N LEU A 259 5.61 14.75 3.24
CA LEU A 259 6.80 15.60 3.21
C LEU A 259 7.78 15.14 4.30
N ASP A 260 8.94 14.65 3.89
CA ASP A 260 10.06 14.35 4.80
C ASP A 260 10.86 15.63 5.12
N ILE A 261 10.18 16.62 5.73
CA ILE A 261 10.83 17.88 6.11
C ILE A 261 11.57 17.66 7.43
N SER A 262 12.87 17.98 7.45
CA SER A 262 13.72 17.95 8.64
C SER A 262 13.17 18.76 9.83
N SER A 263 12.26 19.72 9.58
CA SER A 263 11.51 20.45 10.61
C SER A 263 10.48 19.62 11.38
N ASN A 264 10.13 18.40 10.93
CA ASN A 264 9.23 17.51 11.66
C ASN A 264 9.86 16.98 12.97
N TYR A 265 11.19 17.09 13.12
CA TYR A 265 11.92 16.66 14.32
C TYR A 265 12.61 17.80 15.09
N ARG A 266 12.74 19.01 14.52
CA ARG A 266 13.28 20.20 15.19
C ARG A 266 12.61 21.48 14.72
N ASN A 267 12.06 22.25 15.67
CA ASN A 267 11.65 23.64 15.49
C ASN A 267 12.80 24.47 14.90
N LYS A 268 12.80 24.68 13.58
CA LYS A 268 13.49 25.81 12.93
C LYS A 268 12.79 26.12 11.61
N ARG A 269 11.86 27.07 11.69
CA ARG A 269 11.44 28.04 10.65
C ARG A 269 11.42 27.51 9.20
N ALA A 270 10.34 26.85 8.80
CA ALA A 270 9.80 27.06 7.46
C ALA A 270 8.81 28.23 7.57
N THR A 271 9.28 29.45 7.36
CA THR A 271 8.48 30.68 7.55
C THR A 271 7.41 30.90 6.48
N ASP A 272 7.32 30.03 5.45
CA ASP A 272 6.48 30.28 4.27
C ASP A 272 5.42 29.20 3.99
N ILE A 273 5.32 28.13 4.79
CA ILE A 273 4.28 27.12 4.60
C ILE A 273 3.03 27.53 5.40
N ILE A 274 2.01 27.98 4.69
CA ILE A 274 0.67 28.16 5.23
C ILE A 274 -0.02 26.80 5.20
N TYR A 275 -0.31 26.25 6.38
CA TYR A 275 -1.09 25.03 6.51
C TYR A 275 -2.59 25.34 6.39
N GLU A 276 -3.30 24.48 5.68
CA GLU A 276 -4.75 24.52 5.50
C GLU A 276 -5.39 23.57 6.51
N ASP A 277 -6.05 24.11 7.53
CA ASP A 277 -6.67 23.30 8.57
C ASP A 277 -7.94 22.58 8.12
N SER A 278 -8.56 22.99 6.99
CA SER A 278 -9.70 22.27 6.41
C SER A 278 -9.31 21.04 5.59
N LEU A 279 -8.01 20.78 5.39
CA LEU A 279 -7.55 19.49 4.90
C LEU A 279 -7.68 18.41 5.98
N PRO A 280 -8.10 17.18 5.63
CA PRO A 280 -8.40 16.14 6.59
C PRO A 280 -7.16 15.66 7.36
N SER A 281 -7.39 15.18 8.59
CA SER A 281 -6.46 14.23 9.20
C SER A 281 -6.40 12.94 8.37
N LEU A 282 -5.22 12.34 8.22
CA LEU A 282 -5.04 11.02 7.63
C LEU A 282 -5.07 9.90 8.69
N SER A 283 -5.45 10.23 9.93
CA SER A 283 -5.68 9.27 11.02
C SER A 283 -6.97 8.47 10.86
N LYS A 284 -7.04 7.28 11.46
CA LYS A 284 -8.32 6.60 11.73
C LYS A 284 -9.27 7.50 12.51
#